data_AF-A0A3D6E9L8-F1
#
_entry.id   AF-A0A3D6E9L8-F1
#
_cell.length_a   1.000
_cell.length_b   1.000
_cell.length_c   1.000
_cell.angle_alpha   90.00
_cell.angle_beta   90.00
_cell.angle_gamma   90.00
#
_symmetry.space_group_name_H-M   'P 1'
#
loop_
_entity.id
_entity.type
_entity.pdbx_description
1 polymer ?
#
loop_
_entity_poly.entity_id
_entity_poly.type
_entity_poly.pdbx_seq_one_letter_code
_entity_poly.pdbx_strand_id
1 'polypeptide(L)'
;TGAQPTDTVRNILSAQGVLLKKHLLGGVKKGAFSLEEAEKRFQAWLTNKQSATEAIKEKVKDAKVAEAKKRLEAEKEVNKNIAEAVAKKKAEKAAAEAEAAAQAAAEAAPVEEAPAAEAPAAEQNAE
;
A
#
# COMPACT_ATOMS: atom_id res chain seq x y z
N THR A 1 -36.48 -9.74 40.21
CA THR A 1 -35.12 -9.19 40.42
C THR A 1 -34.20 -9.85 39.41
N GLY A 2 -33.39 -9.10 38.66
CA GLY A 2 -32.58 -9.66 37.59
C GLY A 2 -31.33 -8.82 37.31
N ALA A 3 -30.27 -9.48 36.85
CA ALA A 3 -29.01 -8.83 36.51
C ALA A 3 -29.22 -7.73 35.46
N GLN A 4 -28.68 -6.55 35.73
CA GLN A 4 -28.63 -5.44 34.77
C GLN A 4 -27.31 -5.51 34.01
N PRO A 5 -27.31 -5.92 32.72
CA PRO A 5 -26.09 -5.96 31.95
C PRO A 5 -25.63 -4.53 31.64
N THR A 6 -24.37 -4.24 31.93
CA THR A 6 -23.67 -3.04 31.43
C THR A 6 -23.72 -2.98 29.90
N ASP A 7 -23.48 -1.80 29.32
CA ASP A 7 -23.66 -1.58 27.87
C ASP A 7 -22.84 -2.54 26.99
N THR A 8 -21.57 -2.78 27.34
CA THR A 8 -20.72 -3.73 26.61
C THR A 8 -21.28 -5.16 26.69
N VAL A 9 -21.69 -5.59 27.88
CA VAL A 9 -22.28 -6.93 28.09
C VAL A 9 -23.61 -7.03 27.32
N ARG A 10 -24.43 -5.98 27.36
CA ARG A 10 -25.70 -5.94 26.62
C ARG A 10 -25.47 -6.08 25.12
N ASN A 11 -24.45 -5.41 24.58
CA ASN A 11 -24.08 -5.53 23.17
C ASN A 11 -23.66 -6.96 22.80
N ILE A 12 -22.80 -7.59 23.62
CA ILE A 12 -22.36 -8.97 23.39
C ILE A 12 -23.55 -9.94 23.42
N LEU A 13 -24.39 -9.85 24.46
CA LEU A 13 -25.57 -10.72 24.60
C LEU A 13 -26.62 -10.49 23.52
N SER A 14 -26.75 -9.25 23.03
CA SER A 14 -27.63 -8.92 21.90
C SER A 14 -27.08 -9.48 20.60
N ALA A 15 -25.77 -9.39 20.38
CA ALA A 15 -25.11 -9.92 19.20
C ALA A 15 -25.20 -11.45 19.14
N GLN A 16 -25.06 -12.13 20.28
CA GLN A 16 -25.23 -13.58 20.39
C GLN A 16 -26.70 -14.04 20.37
N GLY A 17 -27.66 -13.12 20.41
CA GLY A 17 -29.10 -13.43 20.38
C GLY A 17 -29.68 -13.95 21.70
N VAL A 18 -28.89 -13.98 22.76
CA VAL A 18 -29.30 -14.51 24.08
C VAL A 18 -30.49 -13.72 24.64
N LEU A 19 -30.48 -12.39 24.49
CA LEU A 19 -31.59 -11.54 24.94
C LEU A 19 -32.88 -11.77 24.15
N LEU A 20 -32.77 -12.00 22.83
CA LEU A 20 -33.92 -12.30 21.98
C LEU A 20 -34.51 -13.67 22.32
N LYS A 21 -33.67 -14.70 22.48
CA LYS A 21 -34.11 -16.04 22.88
C LYS A 21 -34.83 -16.01 24.23
N LYS A 22 -34.30 -15.27 25.21
CA LYS A 22 -34.98 -15.04 26.50
C LYS A 22 -36.36 -14.39 26.31
N HIS A 23 -36.46 -13.36 25.48
CA HIS A 23 -37.73 -12.68 25.21
C HIS A 23 -38.75 -13.64 24.58
N LEU A 24 -38.34 -14.41 23.57
CA LEU A 24 -39.20 -15.37 22.89
C LEU A 24 -39.70 -16.47 23.84
N LEU A 25 -38.81 -17.04 24.65
CA LEU A 25 -39.19 -18.02 25.68
C LEU A 25 -40.13 -17.42 26.75
N GLY A 26 -39.99 -16.13 27.05
CA GLY A 26 -40.93 -15.40 27.89
C GLY A 26 -42.34 -15.32 27.29
N GLY A 27 -42.44 -15.13 25.97
CA GLY A 27 -43.71 -15.19 25.23
C GLY A 27 -44.34 -16.59 25.26
N VAL A 28 -43.53 -17.64 25.08
CA VAL A 28 -43.98 -19.03 25.20
C VAL A 28 -44.52 -19.34 26.59
N LYS A 29 -43.79 -18.95 27.65
CA LYS A 29 -44.24 -19.15 29.04
C LYS A 29 -45.55 -18.43 29.34
N LYS A 30 -45.84 -17.34 28.65
CA LYS A 30 -47.10 -16.59 28.75
C LYS A 30 -48.19 -17.10 27.81
N GLY A 31 -47.91 -18.13 27.00
CA GLY A 31 -48.86 -18.71 26.04
C GLY A 31 -49.08 -17.87 24.79
N ALA A 32 -48.23 -16.89 24.49
CA ALA A 32 -48.41 -16.02 23.32
C ALA A 32 -48.14 -16.74 21.98
N PHE A 33 -47.28 -17.75 21.98
CA PHE A 33 -46.95 -18.60 20.83
C PHE A 33 -46.26 -19.90 21.29
N SER A 34 -46.14 -20.89 20.40
CA SER A 34 -45.50 -22.18 20.69
C SER A 34 -43.97 -22.10 20.70
N LEU A 35 -43.32 -23.11 21.28
CA LEU A 35 -41.85 -23.26 21.24
C LEU A 35 -41.33 -23.30 19.80
N GLU A 36 -42.07 -23.91 18.88
CA GLU A 36 -41.65 -24.00 17.48
C GLU A 36 -41.67 -22.64 16.77
N GLU A 37 -42.69 -21.83 17.04
CA GLU A 37 -42.75 -20.49 16.43
C GLU A 37 -41.70 -19.56 17.02
N ALA A 38 -41.39 -19.71 18.31
CA ALA A 38 -40.27 -19.05 18.95
C ALA A 38 -38.93 -19.39 18.25
N GLU A 39 -38.67 -20.68 18.02
CA GLU A 39 -37.45 -21.12 17.36
C GLU A 39 -37.38 -20.64 15.90
N LYS A 40 -38.49 -20.70 15.15
CA LYS A 40 -38.57 -20.16 13.78
C LYS A 40 -38.20 -18.68 13.72
N ARG A 41 -38.76 -17.87 14.64
CA ARG A 41 -38.45 -16.43 14.73
C ARG A 41 -36.99 -16.20 15.12
N PHE A 42 -36.44 -17.02 16.01
CA PHE A 42 -35.04 -16.94 16.41
C PHE A 42 -34.09 -17.29 15.25
N GLN A 43 -34.37 -18.35 14.52
CA GLN A 43 -33.59 -18.76 13.33
C GLN A 43 -33.65 -17.68 12.24
N ALA A 44 -34.84 -17.14 11.94
CA ALA A 44 -34.98 -16.05 10.98
C ALA A 44 -34.16 -14.81 11.39
N TRP A 45 -34.14 -14.47 12.67
CA TRP A 45 -33.30 -13.39 13.20
C TRP A 45 -31.80 -13.70 13.05
N LEU A 46 -31.38 -14.93 13.34
CA LEU A 46 -29.99 -15.37 13.20
C LEU A 46 -29.51 -15.25 11.74
N THR A 47 -30.29 -15.75 10.79
CA THR A 47 -29.98 -15.64 9.36
C THR A 47 -29.85 -14.18 8.94
N ASN A 48 -30.80 -13.31 9.32
CA ASN A 48 -30.73 -11.89 9.00
C ASN A 48 -29.47 -11.22 9.61
N LYS A 49 -29.12 -11.56 10.86
CA LYS A 49 -27.89 -11.07 11.49
C LYS A 49 -26.62 -11.54 10.80
N GLN A 50 -26.57 -12.80 10.38
CA GLN A 50 -25.45 -13.34 9.61
C GLN A 50 -25.30 -12.59 8.28
N SER A 51 -26.38 -12.47 7.50
CA SER A 51 -26.37 -11.75 6.22
C SER A 51 -25.98 -10.27 6.38
N ALA A 52 -26.48 -9.59 7.40
CA ALA A 52 -26.10 -8.20 7.68
C ALA A 52 -24.60 -8.08 8.01
N THR A 53 -24.05 -9.04 8.74
CA THR A 53 -22.61 -9.06 9.10
C THR A 53 -21.74 -9.36 7.88
N GLU A 54 -22.16 -10.29 7.03
CA GLU A 54 -21.50 -10.61 5.77
C GLU A 54 -21.47 -9.40 4.83
N ALA A 55 -22.60 -8.71 4.67
CA ALA A 55 -22.68 -7.49 3.86
C ALA A 55 -21.74 -6.37 4.37
N ILE A 56 -21.61 -6.22 5.69
CA ILE A 56 -20.64 -5.27 6.27
C ILE A 56 -19.20 -5.72 5.99
N LYS A 57 -18.91 -7.02 6.13
CA LYS A 57 -17.59 -7.59 5.87
C LYS A 57 -17.17 -7.39 4.41
N GLU A 58 -18.09 -7.59 3.46
CA GLU A 58 -17.87 -7.33 2.03
C GLU A 58 -17.60 -5.85 1.78
N LYS A 59 -18.45 -4.95 2.28
CA LYS A 59 -18.23 -3.49 2.15
C LYS A 59 -16.86 -3.05 2.68
N VAL A 60 -16.43 -3.60 3.83
CA VAL A 60 -15.12 -3.27 4.41
C VAL A 60 -13.98 -3.82 3.54
N LYS A 61 -14.12 -5.02 2.98
CA LYS A 61 -13.12 -5.57 2.04
C LYS A 61 -13.02 -4.71 0.78
N ASP A 62 -14.15 -4.35 0.18
CA ASP A 62 -14.19 -3.54 -1.03
C ASP A 62 -13.61 -2.14 -0.80
N ALA A 63 -13.93 -1.53 0.34
CA ALA A 63 -13.35 -0.25 0.75
C ALA A 63 -11.82 -0.34 0.89
N LYS A 64 -11.28 -1.41 1.52
CA LYS A 64 -9.84 -1.62 1.63
C LYS A 64 -9.16 -1.83 0.28
N VAL A 65 -9.80 -2.57 -0.63
CA VAL A 65 -9.27 -2.77 -2.00
C VAL A 65 -9.27 -1.44 -2.76
N ALA A 66 -10.34 -0.64 -2.65
CA ALA A 66 -10.43 0.67 -3.28
C ALA A 66 -9.38 1.65 -2.71
N GLU A 67 -9.18 1.66 -1.40
CA GLU A 67 -8.14 2.47 -0.74
C GLU A 67 -6.73 2.05 -1.17
N ALA A 68 -6.46 0.74 -1.22
CA ALA A 68 -5.17 0.22 -1.68
C ALA A 68 -4.89 0.60 -3.14
N LYS A 69 -5.90 0.52 -4.03
CA LYS A 69 -5.77 0.97 -5.43
C LYS A 69 -5.45 2.46 -5.53
N LYS A 70 -6.19 3.30 -4.80
CA LYS A 70 -5.95 4.75 -4.75
C LYS A 70 -4.54 5.08 -4.25
N ARG A 71 -4.08 4.38 -3.21
CA ARG A 71 -2.73 4.54 -2.68
C ARG A 71 -1.67 4.14 -3.72
N LEU A 72 -1.87 3.04 -4.43
CA LEU A 72 -0.95 2.56 -5.46
C LEU A 72 -0.89 3.57 -6.64
N GLU A 73 -2.02 4.10 -7.07
CA GLU A 73 -2.09 5.13 -8.12
C GLU A 73 -1.34 6.41 -7.70
N ALA A 74 -1.53 6.87 -6.46
CA ALA A 74 -0.79 8.00 -5.92
C ALA A 74 0.73 7.72 -5.86
N GLU A 75 1.14 6.53 -5.43
CA GLU A 75 2.55 6.14 -5.39
C GLU A 75 3.17 6.07 -6.80
N LYS A 76 2.42 5.65 -7.82
CA LYS A 76 2.88 5.64 -9.23
C LYS A 76 3.12 7.04 -9.78
N GLU A 77 2.20 7.97 -9.55
CA GLU A 77 2.36 9.36 -9.98
C GLU A 77 3.58 10.01 -9.30
N VAL A 78 3.74 9.80 -7.99
CA VAL A 78 4.90 10.29 -7.26
C VAL A 78 6.20 9.69 -7.80
N ASN A 79 6.24 8.39 -8.07
CA ASN A 79 7.44 7.75 -8.61
C ASN A 79 7.78 8.26 -10.01
N LYS A 80 6.78 8.48 -10.88
CA LYS A 80 6.99 9.07 -12.21
C LYS A 80 7.61 10.47 -12.10
N ASN A 81 7.06 11.32 -11.23
CA ASN A 81 7.58 12.68 -11.01
C ASN A 81 9.02 12.67 -10.46
N ILE A 82 9.33 11.73 -9.55
CA ILE A 82 10.69 11.55 -9.03
C ILE A 82 11.63 11.06 -10.15
N ALA A 83 11.20 10.12 -10.99
CA ALA A 83 12.00 9.61 -12.10
C ALA A 83 12.35 10.71 -13.11
N GLU A 84 11.38 11.55 -13.48
CA GLU A 84 11.60 12.70 -14.36
C GLU A 84 12.56 13.73 -13.73
N ALA A 85 12.38 14.04 -12.43
CA ALA A 85 13.28 14.94 -11.72
C ALA A 85 14.72 14.39 -11.61
N VAL A 86 14.87 13.08 -11.38
CA VAL A 86 16.18 12.42 -11.34
C VAL A 86 16.82 12.39 -12.72
N ALA A 87 16.06 12.12 -13.79
CA ALA A 87 16.56 12.15 -15.16
C ALA A 87 17.07 13.54 -15.54
N LYS A 88 16.30 14.60 -15.23
CA LYS A 88 16.71 15.99 -15.48
C LYS A 88 17.99 16.35 -14.72
N LYS A 89 18.07 16.03 -13.43
CA LYS A 89 19.28 16.28 -12.62
C LYS A 89 20.50 15.50 -13.12
N LYS A 90 20.32 14.26 -13.59
CA LYS A 90 21.41 13.47 -14.18
C LYS A 90 21.88 14.06 -15.51
N ALA A 91 20.97 14.53 -16.35
CA ALA A 91 21.30 15.18 -17.62
C ALA A 91 22.06 16.51 -17.39
N GLU A 92 21.59 17.33 -16.45
CA GLU A 92 22.27 18.59 -16.07
C GLU A 92 23.67 18.32 -15.51
N LYS A 93 23.83 17.30 -14.66
CA LYS A 93 25.15 16.92 -14.13
C LYS A 93 26.09 16.43 -15.22
N ALA A 94 25.60 15.61 -16.15
CA ALA A 94 26.41 15.10 -17.26
C ALA A 94 26.83 16.23 -18.23
N ALA A 95 25.96 17.21 -18.48
CA ALA A 95 26.28 18.38 -19.29
C ALA A 95 27.36 19.24 -18.60
N ALA A 96 27.25 19.47 -17.30
CA ALA A 96 28.24 20.21 -16.53
C ALA A 96 29.61 19.49 -16.46
N GLU A 97 29.63 18.17 -16.32
CA GLU A 97 30.87 17.37 -16.39
C GLU A 97 31.51 17.39 -17.79
N ALA A 98 30.69 17.35 -18.85
CA ALA A 98 31.18 17.45 -20.22
C ALA A 98 31.76 18.84 -20.53
N GLU A 99 31.12 19.91 -20.03
CA GLU A 99 31.61 21.28 -20.19
C GLU A 99 32.89 21.54 -19.39
N ALA A 100 32.98 20.99 -18.16
CA ALA A 100 34.21 21.03 -17.37
C ALA A 100 35.35 20.24 -18.02
N ALA A 101 35.07 19.07 -18.60
CA ALA A 101 36.07 18.30 -19.34
C ALA A 101 36.51 19.00 -20.63
N ALA A 102 35.60 19.69 -21.33
CA ALA A 102 35.92 20.47 -22.52
C ALA A 102 36.75 21.72 -22.18
N GLN A 103 36.45 22.42 -21.09
CA GLN A 103 37.28 23.53 -20.60
C GLN A 103 38.67 23.06 -20.17
N ALA A 104 38.76 21.93 -19.45
CA ALA A 104 40.06 21.35 -19.06
C ALA A 104 40.90 20.89 -20.27
N ALA A 105 40.25 20.40 -21.33
CA ALA A 105 40.93 20.04 -22.58
C ALA A 105 41.35 21.28 -23.41
N ALA A 106 40.56 22.36 -23.40
CA ALA A 106 40.88 23.61 -24.07
C ALA A 106 41.99 24.41 -23.37
N GLU A 107 42.12 24.30 -22.05
CA GLU A 107 43.25 24.88 -21.30
C GLU A 107 44.56 24.09 -21.52
N ALA A 108 44.49 22.88 -22.09
CA ALA A 108 45.65 22.02 -22.35
C ALA A 108 46.26 22.13 -23.77
N ALA A 109 45.72 22.92 -24.70
CA ALA A 109 46.33 23.13 -26.02
C ALA A 109 45.98 24.52 -26.60
N PRO A 110 46.95 25.37 -27.05
CA PRO A 110 48.29 25.02 -27.56
C PRO A 110 49.46 25.90 -27.03
N VAL A 111 50.65 25.27 -26.89
CA VAL A 111 51.89 25.84 -27.41
C VAL A 111 52.36 24.86 -28.50
N GLU A 112 51.88 25.09 -29.73
CA GLU A 112 52.49 24.64 -31.00
C GLU A 112 53.71 25.57 -31.22
N GLU A 113 54.89 25.24 -31.76
CA GLU A 113 55.33 24.47 -32.93
C GLU A 113 56.89 24.62 -32.85
N ALA A 114 57.78 23.69 -33.15
CA ALA A 114 58.13 23.18 -34.48
C ALA A 114 59.52 22.46 -34.36
N PRO A 115 59.92 21.64 -35.34
CA PRO A 115 60.72 20.43 -35.17
C PRO A 115 62.20 20.58 -35.59
N ALA A 116 63.06 19.66 -35.15
CA ALA A 116 64.29 19.33 -35.87
C ALA A 116 64.80 17.92 -35.48
N ALA A 117 64.96 17.07 -36.51
CA ALA A 117 66.09 16.17 -36.79
C ALA A 117 66.77 15.43 -35.61
N GLU A 118 67.08 14.14 -35.62
CA GLU A 118 67.66 13.31 -36.69
C GLU A 118 67.72 11.86 -36.14
N ALA A 119 67.43 10.87 -36.97
CA ALA A 119 67.93 9.49 -36.84
C ALA A 119 68.93 9.28 -38.02
N PRO A 120 69.84 8.28 -38.05
CA PRO A 120 69.91 7.06 -37.23
C PRO A 120 71.35 6.52 -36.89
N ALA A 121 71.39 5.33 -36.26
CA ALA A 121 72.31 4.18 -36.51
C ALA A 121 73.50 3.83 -35.56
N ALA A 122 73.71 2.49 -35.49
CA ALA A 122 74.78 1.65 -34.92
C ALA A 122 74.65 1.27 -33.43
N GLU A 123 74.11 0.09 -33.06
CA GLU A 123 74.70 -1.26 -33.14
C GLU A 123 75.78 -1.50 -32.08
N GLN A 124 75.48 -2.33 -31.07
CA GLN A 124 76.27 -3.54 -30.75
C GLN A 124 75.64 -4.41 -29.66
N ASN A 125 75.65 -5.69 -29.96
CA ASN A 125 75.42 -6.87 -29.13
C ASN A 125 76.75 -7.29 -28.45
N ALA A 126 76.63 -8.17 -27.44
CA ALA A 126 77.67 -8.93 -26.73
C ALA A 126 78.28 -8.30 -25.46
N GLU A 127 77.81 -8.76 -24.30
CA GLU A 127 78.48 -9.83 -23.52
C GLU A 127 77.44 -10.67 -22.77
#